data_AF-A0A2G4T3R6-F1
#
_entry.id   AF-A0A2G4T3R6-F1
#
_cell.length_a   1.000
_cell.length_b   1.000
_cell.length_c   1.000
_cell.angle_alpha   90.00
_cell.angle_beta   90.00
_cell.angle_gamma   90.00
#
_symmetry.space_group_name_H-M   'P 1'
#
loop_
_entity.id
_entity.type
_entity.pdbx_description
1 polymer ?
#
loop_
_entity_poly.entity_id
_entity_poly.type
_entity_poly.pdbx_seq_one_letter_code
_entity_poly.pdbx_strand_id
1 'polypeptide(L)'
;MITTTTTTTHDNTAESKPYSCPECHQTFSRPHNLKSHLTTHSAERPYRCDVCNHHFRRHHDLKRHQKLHTGERPYVCKNCFRSFARLDALNRH
;
A
#
# COMPACT_ATOMS: atom_id res chain seq x y z
N MET A 1 34.33 39.40 -13.89
CA MET A 1 32.89 39.64 -14.12
C MET A 1 32.29 38.34 -14.62
N ILE A 2 31.74 37.52 -13.71
CA ILE A 2 31.10 36.25 -14.07
C ILE A 2 29.59 36.50 -14.09
N THR A 3 28.99 36.40 -15.27
CA THR A 3 27.57 36.63 -15.51
C THR A 3 26.76 35.48 -14.94
N THR A 4 26.08 35.71 -13.82
CA THR A 4 25.05 34.81 -13.28
C THR A 4 23.77 35.00 -14.09
N THR A 5 23.55 34.21 -15.12
CA THR A 5 22.25 34.14 -15.77
C THR A 5 21.33 33.25 -14.92
N THR A 6 20.53 33.92 -14.11
CA THR A 6 19.30 33.40 -13.51
C THR A 6 18.34 33.00 -14.62
N THR A 7 18.26 31.70 -14.91
CA THR A 7 17.17 31.16 -15.73
C THR A 7 16.06 30.68 -14.81
N THR A 8 15.27 31.64 -14.34
CA THR A 8 13.89 31.38 -13.96
C THR A 8 13.13 31.13 -15.25
N THR A 9 12.57 29.94 -15.42
CA THR A 9 11.23 29.65 -15.99
C THR A 9 11.20 28.26 -16.64
N HIS A 10 10.38 27.37 -16.10
CA HIS A 10 9.07 27.05 -16.67
C HIS A 10 8.58 25.74 -16.02
N ASP A 11 7.40 25.85 -15.43
CA ASP A 11 6.59 24.77 -14.89
C ASP A 11 6.56 23.56 -15.84
N ASN A 12 7.03 22.43 -15.33
CA ASN A 12 6.69 21.10 -15.83
C ASN A 12 6.32 20.31 -14.59
N THR A 13 5.05 20.39 -14.22
CA THR A 13 4.43 19.51 -13.23
C THR A 13 4.29 18.10 -13.80
N ALA A 14 5.44 17.47 -14.12
CA ALA A 14 5.55 16.04 -14.23
C ALA A 14 5.28 15.47 -12.84
N GLU A 15 4.27 14.61 -12.74
CA GLU A 15 3.88 13.91 -11.52
C GLU A 15 5.11 13.36 -10.80
N SER A 16 5.63 14.13 -9.85
CA SER A 16 6.95 13.85 -9.30
C SER A 16 6.79 12.64 -8.39
N LYS A 17 7.30 11.52 -8.88
CA LYS A 17 7.54 10.31 -8.09
C LYS A 17 9.01 10.28 -7.71
N PRO A 18 9.48 11.18 -6.81
CA PRO A 18 10.90 11.33 -6.54
C PRO A 18 11.50 10.12 -5.83
N TYR A 19 10.66 9.22 -5.30
CA TYR A 19 11.08 8.05 -4.55
C TYR A 19 11.16 6.84 -5.48
N SER A 20 12.38 6.45 -5.87
CA SER A 20 12.62 5.29 -6.72
C SER A 20 13.14 4.09 -5.93
N CYS A 21 12.71 2.88 -6.29
CA CYS A 21 13.24 1.65 -5.76
C CYS A 21 14.62 1.35 -6.37
N PRO A 22 15.68 1.12 -5.57
CA PRO A 22 17.01 0.80 -6.10
C PRO A 22 17.08 -0.59 -6.75
N GLU A 23 16.18 -1.51 -6.40
CA GLU A 23 16.22 -2.89 -6.89
C GLU A 23 15.44 -3.12 -8.18
N CYS A 24 14.31 -2.44 -8.36
CA CYS A 24 13.45 -2.62 -9.55
C CYS A 24 13.10 -1.31 -10.27
N HIS A 25 13.65 -0.17 -9.84
CA HIS A 25 13.47 1.15 -10.43
C HIS A 25 12.01 1.65 -10.50
N GLN A 26 11.10 1.00 -9.76
CA GLN A 26 9.72 1.45 -9.63
C GLN A 26 9.67 2.76 -8.83
N THR A 27 8.90 3.74 -9.32
CA THR A 27 8.79 5.07 -8.71
C THR A 27 7.49 5.25 -7.94
N PHE A 28 7.57 6.01 -6.85
CA PHE A 28 6.48 6.28 -5.92
C PHE A 28 6.37 7.78 -5.63
N SER A 29 5.14 8.28 -5.48
CA SER A 29 4.90 9.70 -5.15
C SER A 29 5.12 10.01 -3.66
N ARG A 30 5.22 8.99 -2.80
CA ARG A 30 5.34 9.15 -1.35
C ARG A 30 6.42 8.22 -0.77
N PRO A 31 7.19 8.67 0.23
CA PRO A 31 8.29 7.88 0.79
C PRO A 31 7.79 6.64 1.53
N HIS A 32 6.63 6.71 2.21
CA HIS A 32 6.06 5.54 2.89
C HIS A 32 5.61 4.45 1.93
N ASN A 33 5.24 4.80 0.69
CA ASN A 33 4.90 3.82 -0.35
C ASN A 33 6.16 3.09 -0.82
N LEU A 34 7.26 3.82 -1.06
CA LEU A 34 8.56 3.21 -1.35
C LEU A 34 9.00 2.31 -0.19
N LYS A 35 8.94 2.80 1.07
CA LYS A 35 9.30 1.99 2.25
C LYS A 35 8.47 0.71 2.34
N SER A 36 7.15 0.80 2.12
CA SER A 36 6.29 -0.39 2.09
C SER A 36 6.63 -1.30 0.91
N HIS A 37 7.03 -0.77 -0.23
CA HIS A 37 7.43 -1.56 -1.38
C HIS A 37 8.75 -2.27 -1.15
N LEU A 38 9.74 -1.67 -0.47
CA LEU A 38 10.99 -2.35 -0.13
C LEU A 38 10.76 -3.63 0.69
N THR A 39 9.67 -3.71 1.47
CA THR A 39 9.31 -4.96 2.17
C THR A 39 8.92 -6.11 1.22
N THR A 40 8.63 -5.85 -0.06
CA THR A 40 8.34 -6.90 -1.05
C THR A 40 9.61 -7.58 -1.56
N HIS A 41 10.71 -6.83 -1.56
CA HIS A 41 12.06 -7.33 -1.87
C HIS A 41 12.63 -8.14 -0.70
N SER A 42 12.33 -7.72 0.53
CA SER A 42 12.65 -8.50 1.72
C SER A 42 11.74 -9.74 1.87
N ALA A 43 12.35 -10.85 2.32
CA ALA A 43 11.61 -12.02 2.78
C ALA A 43 11.04 -11.84 4.21
N GLU A 44 11.40 -10.75 4.89
CA GLU A 44 10.94 -10.47 6.24
C GLU A 44 9.42 -10.23 6.29
N ARG A 45 8.78 -10.93 7.22
CA ARG A 45 7.36 -10.80 7.53
C ARG A 45 7.22 -10.55 9.02
N PRO A 46 7.50 -9.32 9.49
CA PRO A 46 7.61 -9.03 10.92
C PRO A 46 6.28 -9.12 11.66
N TYR A 47 5.15 -9.10 10.96
CA TYR A 47 3.82 -9.10 11.57
C TYR A 47 3.26 -10.51 11.63
N ARG A 48 3.28 -11.13 12.82
CA ARG A 48 2.72 -12.46 13.08
C ARG A 48 1.27 -12.38 13.55
N CYS A 49 0.44 -13.33 13.11
CA CYS A 49 -0.87 -13.58 13.68
C CYS A 49 -0.74 -14.53 14.88
N ASP A 50 -1.24 -14.13 16.05
CA ASP A 50 -1.14 -14.95 17.26
C ASP A 50 -2.08 -16.16 17.26
N VAL A 51 -3.09 -16.17 16.40
CA VAL A 51 -4.09 -17.25 16.32
C VAL A 51 -3.58 -18.42 15.45
N CYS A 52 -3.04 -18.12 14.26
CA CYS A 52 -2.62 -19.15 13.31
C CYS A 52 -1.11 -19.13 12.99
N ASN A 53 -0.34 -18.26 13.65
CA ASN A 53 1.09 -18.08 13.44
C ASN A 53 1.50 -17.71 12.01
N HIS A 54 0.56 -17.24 11.19
CA HIS A 54 0.86 -16.77 9.84
C HIS A 54 1.51 -15.38 9.87
N HIS A 55 2.46 -15.15 8.97
CA HIS A 55 3.26 -13.92 8.95
C HIS A 55 2.93 -13.05 7.73
N PHE A 56 2.91 -11.73 7.96
CA PHE A 56 2.57 -10.69 7.01
C PHE A 56 3.70 -9.66 6.88
N ARG A 57 3.81 -9.07 5.69
CA ARG A 57 4.77 -7.99 5.41
C ARG A 57 4.32 -6.62 5.94
N ARG A 58 3.00 -6.40 6.08
CA ARG A 58 2.42 -5.11 6.48
C ARG A 58 1.39 -5.29 7.58
N HIS A 59 1.37 -4.35 8.54
CA HIS A 59 0.46 -4.37 9.68
C HIS A 59 -1.03 -4.40 9.27
N HIS A 60 -1.42 -3.63 8.24
CA HIS A 60 -2.81 -3.60 7.79
C HIS A 60 -3.26 -4.93 7.17
N ASP A 61 -2.34 -5.71 6.59
CA ASP A 61 -2.65 -7.05 6.07
C ASP A 61 -2.94 -8.02 7.22
N LEU A 62 -2.15 -7.97 8.30
CA LEU A 62 -2.39 -8.73 9.53
C LEU A 62 -3.75 -8.35 10.15
N LYS A 63 -4.02 -7.06 10.35
CA LYS A 63 -5.30 -6.59 10.91
C LYS A 63 -6.49 -7.04 10.08
N ARG A 64 -6.36 -7.03 8.74
CA ARG A 64 -7.39 -7.54 7.83
C ARG A 64 -7.56 -9.06 7.97
N HIS A 65 -6.45 -9.79 8.08
CA HIS A 65 -6.47 -11.23 8.27
C HIS A 65 -7.14 -11.63 9.60
N GLN A 66 -6.88 -10.90 10.68
CA GLN A 66 -7.51 -11.16 11.99
C GLN A 66 -9.04 -11.12 11.95
N LYS A 67 -9.64 -10.30 11.07
CA LYS A 67 -11.11 -10.28 10.86
C LYS A 67 -11.67 -11.61 10.33
N LEU A 68 -10.84 -12.44 9.72
CA LEU A 68 -11.24 -13.78 9.29
C LEU A 68 -11.41 -14.73 10.48
N HIS A 69 -10.66 -14.52 11.57
CA HIS A 69 -10.80 -15.31 12.79
C HIS A 69 -12.05 -14.92 13.59
N THR A 70 -12.44 -13.64 13.55
CA THR A 70 -13.68 -13.19 14.22
C THR A 70 -14.94 -13.53 13.44
N GLY A 71 -14.82 -13.83 12.14
CA GLY A 71 -15.97 -14.11 11.27
C GLY A 71 -16.84 -12.87 11.00
N GLU A 72 -16.38 -11.66 11.34
CA GLU A 72 -17.14 -10.44 11.12
C GLU A 72 -17.33 -10.17 9.63
N ARG A 73 -18.60 -10.01 9.21
CA ARG A 73 -18.97 -9.71 7.83
C ARG A 73 -19.89 -8.48 7.77
N PRO A 74 -19.35 -7.27 8.07
CA PRO A 74 -20.17 -6.06 8.24
C PRO A 74 -20.71 -5.52 6.90
N TYR A 75 -20.17 -5.97 5.77
CA TYR A 75 -20.56 -5.46 4.46
C TYR A 75 -21.59 -6.40 3.83
N VAL A 76 -22.81 -5.93 3.63
CA VAL A 76 -23.90 -6.74 3.07
C VAL A 76 -24.32 -6.19 1.70
N CYS A 77 -24.40 -7.08 0.71
CA CYS A 77 -24.98 -6.75 -0.58
C CYS A 77 -26.49 -6.55 -0.43
N LYS A 78 -27.01 -5.38 -0.83
CA LYS A 78 -28.44 -5.09 -0.71
C LYS A 78 -29.32 -5.89 -1.67
N ASN A 79 -28.76 -6.42 -2.75
CA ASN A 79 -29.52 -7.11 -3.79
C ASN A 79 -29.70 -8.60 -3.48
N CYS A 80 -28.66 -9.27 -2.97
CA CYS A 80 -28.67 -10.71 -2.70
C CYS A 80 -28.44 -11.06 -1.21
N PHE A 81 -28.29 -10.06 -0.34
CA PHE A 81 -28.09 -10.18 1.11
C PHE A 81 -26.86 -10.99 1.55
N ARG A 82 -25.93 -11.26 0.63
CA ARG A 82 -24.64 -11.89 0.98
C ARG A 82 -23.78 -10.92 1.79
N SER A 83 -23.17 -11.44 2.85
CA SER A 83 -22.27 -10.70 3.73
C SER A 83 -20.80 -10.96 3.37
N PHE A 84 -19.98 -9.94 3.52
CA PHE A 84 -18.55 -9.92 3.18
C PHE A 84 -17.75 -9.33 4.34
N ALA A 85 -16.57 -9.89 4.57
CA ALA A 85 -15.63 -9.38 5.58
C ALA A 85 -14.96 -8.05 5.15
N ARG A 86 -15.06 -7.69 3.86
CA ARG A 86 -14.36 -6.54 3.28
C ARG A 86 -15.20 -5.83 2.22
N LEU A 87 -15.08 -4.51 2.16
CA LEU A 87 -15.80 -3.67 1.21
C LEU A 87 -15.40 -3.96 -0.24
N ASP A 88 -14.10 -4.15 -0.52
CA ASP A 88 -13.64 -4.44 -1.87
C ASP A 88 -14.11 -5.81 -2.37
N ALA A 89 -14.33 -6.77 -1.46
CA ALA A 89 -14.94 -8.05 -1.79
C ALA A 89 -16.42 -7.90 -2.16
N LEU A 90 -17.15 -7.00 -1.49
CA LEU A 90 -18.51 -6.62 -1.86
C LEU A 90 -18.54 -5.88 -3.20
N ASN A 91 -17.61 -4.96 -3.45
CA ASN A 91 -17.60 -4.18 -4.69
C ASN A 91 -17.30 -5.02 -5.95
N ARG A 92 -16.63 -6.18 -5.79
CA ARG A 92 -16.34 -7.11 -6.89
C ARG A 92 -17.37 -8.24 -7.01
N HIS A 93 -18.28 -8.36 -6.04
CA HIS A 93 -19.30 -9.41 -5.99
C HIS A 93 -20.41 -9.14 -7.01
#